data_AF-A0A0L6JWP1-F1
#
_entry.id   AF-A0A0L6JWP1-F1
#
_cell.length_a   1.000
_cell.length_b   1.000
_cell.length_c   1.000
_cell.angle_alpha   90.00
_cell.angle_beta   90.00
_cell.angle_gamma   90.00
#
_symmetry.space_group_name_H-M   'P 1'
#
loop_
_entity.id
_entity.type
_entity.pdbx_description
1 polymer ?
#
loop_
_entity_poly.entity_id
_entity_poly.type
_entity_poly.pdbx_seq_one_letter_code
_entity_poly.pdbx_strand_id
1 'polypeptide(L)'
;MGKVYDQAYKTEICKRIVEGGETVSFVSKEIGIRDTTIYGWVSRYRENSEKPFVGSGHIKPEDEAFEKLQREIKELKEENEILKKAAAYFAKNQK
;
A
#
# COMPACT_ATOMS: atom_id res chain seq x y z
N MET A 1 22.68 -0.02 -12.54
CA MET A 1 22.18 -0.04 -11.15
C MET A 1 21.52 1.28 -10.85
N GLY A 2 20.25 1.28 -10.43
CA GLY A 2 19.59 2.49 -9.94
C GLY A 2 20.17 2.89 -8.58
N LYS A 3 20.33 4.19 -8.32
CA LYS A 3 20.72 4.67 -6.98
C LYS A 3 19.57 4.38 -6.01
N VAL A 4 19.88 3.65 -4.93
CA VAL A 4 18.94 3.40 -3.84
C VAL A 4 19.14 4.49 -2.80
N TYR A 5 18.06 5.19 -2.46
CA TYR A 5 18.05 6.19 -1.40
C TYR A 5 17.29 5.66 -0.20
N ASP A 6 17.80 5.97 0.98
CA ASP A 6 17.18 5.61 2.24
C ASP A 6 15.80 6.28 2.41
N GLN A 7 14.93 5.65 3.19
CA GLN A 7 13.58 6.14 3.44
C GLN A 7 13.60 7.48 4.17
N ALA A 8 14.44 7.66 5.19
CA ALA A 8 14.50 8.91 5.94
C ALA A 8 14.90 10.08 5.03
N TYR A 9 15.86 9.83 4.13
CA TYR A 9 16.32 10.82 3.16
C TYR A 9 15.22 11.26 2.18
N LYS A 10 14.45 10.31 1.63
CA LYS A 10 13.32 10.64 0.74
C LYS A 10 12.24 11.44 1.47
N THR A 11 11.93 11.06 2.71
CA THR A 11 10.93 11.74 3.55
C THR A 11 11.32 13.19 3.80
N GLU A 12 12.58 13.45 4.15
CA GLU A 12 13.07 14.81 4.40
C GLU A 12 12.94 15.72 3.17
N ILE A 13 13.30 15.20 1.99
CA ILE A 13 13.14 15.92 0.72
C ILE A 13 11.66 16.25 0.45
N CYS A 14 10.77 15.28 0.68
CA CYS A 14 9.35 15.50 0.50
C CYS A 14 8.78 16.54 1.48
N LYS A 15 9.24 16.55 2.74
CA LYS A 15 8.87 17.58 3.72
C LYS A 15 9.30 18.97 3.28
N ARG A 16 10.56 19.14 2.86
CA ARG A 16 11.05 20.44 2.34
C ARG A 16 10.18 20.99 1.20
N ILE A 17 9.70 20.12 0.32
CA ILE A 17 8.88 20.50 -0.83
C ILE A 17 7.41 20.74 -0.44
N VAL A 18 6.81 19.83 0.33
CA VAL A 18 5.38 19.86 0.64
C VAL A 18 5.06 20.80 1.79
N GLU A 19 5.87 20.80 2.84
CA GLU A 19 5.69 21.63 4.05
C GLU A 19 6.50 22.93 3.94
N GLY A 20 7.74 22.84 3.44
CA GLY A 20 8.64 24.00 3.28
C GLY A 20 8.37 24.86 2.04
N GLY A 21 7.53 24.39 1.10
CA GLY A 21 7.16 25.13 -0.11
C GLY A 21 8.28 25.26 -1.14
N GLU A 22 9.38 24.53 -0.99
CA GLU A 22 10.48 24.55 -1.95
C GLU A 22 10.05 23.90 -3.29
N THR A 23 10.58 24.41 -4.40
CA THR A 23 10.28 23.84 -5.71
C THR A 23 11.11 22.58 -5.97
N VAL A 24 10.51 21.59 -6.63
CA VAL A 24 11.20 20.35 -7.04
C VAL A 24 12.48 20.64 -7.84
N SER A 25 12.45 21.65 -8.72
CA SER A 25 13.61 22.03 -9.53
C SER A 25 14.77 22.61 -8.71
N PHE A 26 14.46 23.37 -7.66
CA PHE A 26 15.47 23.89 -6.74
C PHE A 26 16.14 22.76 -5.97
N VAL A 27 15.34 21.91 -5.32
CA VAL A 27 15.83 20.79 -4.52
C VAL A 27 16.63 19.81 -5.39
N SER A 28 16.14 19.49 -6.60
CA SER A 28 16.84 18.68 -7.60
C SER A 28 18.26 19.16 -7.88
N LYS A 29 18.43 20.47 -8.12
CA LYS A 29 19.74 21.09 -8.40
C LYS A 29 20.66 21.05 -7.18
N GLU A 30 20.12 21.26 -5.98
CA GLU A 30 20.87 21.24 -4.73
C GLU A 30 21.45 19.85 -4.44
N ILE A 31 20.64 18.80 -4.58
CA ILE A 31 21.02 17.43 -4.19
C ILE A 31 21.49 16.55 -5.37
N GLY A 32 21.35 17.04 -6.61
CA GLY A 32 21.76 16.32 -7.82
C GLY A 32 20.88 15.12 -8.18
N ILE A 33 19.59 15.15 -7.83
CA ILE A 33 18.63 14.08 -8.13
C ILE A 33 17.64 14.57 -9.17
N ARG A 34 17.41 13.77 -10.23
CA ARG A 34 16.47 14.13 -11.31
C ARG A 34 15.08 14.47 -10.77
N ASP A 35 14.51 15.56 -11.28
CA ASP A 35 13.20 16.07 -10.92
C ASP A 35 12.12 14.97 -10.96
N THR A 36 12.13 14.12 -12.00
CA THR A 36 11.17 13.01 -12.17
C THR A 36 11.18 12.03 -10.99
N THR A 37 12.34 11.81 -10.39
CA THR A 37 12.48 10.93 -9.23
C THR A 37 11.86 11.58 -8.00
N ILE A 38 12.13 12.88 -7.79
CA ILE A 38 11.59 13.66 -6.69
C ILE A 38 10.07 13.81 -6.82
N TYR A 39 9.55 14.06 -8.02
CA TYR A 39 8.09 14.08 -8.28
C TYR A 39 7.43 12.76 -7.88
N GLY A 40 8.05 11.62 -8.22
CA GLY A 40 7.58 10.31 -7.81
C GLY A 40 7.56 10.13 -6.29
N TRP A 41 8.53 10.69 -5.58
CA TRP A 41 8.56 10.67 -4.12
C TRP A 41 7.48 11.56 -3.50
N VAL A 42 7.32 12.78 -4.02
CA VAL A 42 6.30 13.73 -3.56
C VAL A 42 4.88 13.19 -3.78
N SER A 43 4.61 12.51 -4.90
CA SER A 43 3.31 11.87 -5.13
C SER A 43 3.00 10.84 -4.05
N ARG A 44 3.95 9.92 -3.79
CA ARG A 44 3.80 8.90 -2.74
C ARG A 44 3.67 9.50 -1.34
N TYR A 45 4.40 10.59 -1.09
CA TYR A 45 4.32 11.33 0.18
C TYR A 45 2.95 11.98 0.41
N ARG A 46 2.32 12.50 -0.65
CA ARG A 46 0.97 13.08 -0.57
C ARG A 46 -0.12 12.02 -0.42
N GLU A 47 0.06 10.84 -0.99
CA GLU A 47 -0.89 9.74 -0.87
C GLU A 47 -0.90 9.12 0.53
N ASN A 48 0.26 9.04 1.21
CA ASN A 48 0.35 8.56 2.58
C ASN A 48 1.54 9.22 3.29
N SER A 49 1.27 10.23 4.12
CA SER A 49 2.31 10.99 4.83
C SER A 49 2.95 10.23 5.99
N GLU A 50 2.26 9.24 6.58
CA GLU A 50 2.77 8.48 7.73
C GLU A 50 3.78 7.40 7.31
N LYS A 51 3.52 6.68 6.21
CA LYS A 51 4.40 5.62 5.67
C LYS A 51 4.51 5.69 4.14
N PRO A 52 5.13 6.75 3.60
CA PRO A 52 5.16 7.05 2.17
C PRO A 52 6.02 6.08 1.33
N PHE A 53 7.01 5.47 1.95
CA PHE A 53 7.98 4.61 1.27
C PHE A 53 8.01 3.24 1.93
N VAL A 54 7.18 2.31 1.46
CA VAL A 54 7.39 0.88 1.74
C VAL A 54 8.54 0.39 0.86
N GLY A 55 9.52 -0.30 1.45
CA GLY A 55 10.68 -0.82 0.73
C GLY A 55 10.25 -1.71 -0.45
N SER A 56 11.08 -1.79 -1.49
CA SER A 56 10.81 -2.63 -2.67
C SER A 56 10.57 -4.09 -2.25
N GLY A 57 9.31 -4.53 -2.30
CA GLY A 57 8.90 -5.90 -1.93
C GLY A 57 7.99 -6.01 -0.70
N HIS A 58 7.72 -4.91 0.01
CA HIS A 58 6.75 -4.90 1.11
C HIS A 58 5.43 -4.27 0.66
N ILE A 59 4.37 -5.06 0.75
CA ILE A 59 2.98 -4.63 0.69
C ILE A 59 2.73 -3.70 1.90
N LYS A 60 1.93 -2.65 1.75
CA LYS A 60 1.61 -1.80 2.90
C LYS A 60 0.93 -2.66 3.97
N PRO A 61 1.17 -2.45 5.28
CA PRO A 61 0.52 -3.24 6.33
C PRO A 61 -1.01 -3.24 6.21
N GLU A 62 -1.58 -2.13 5.74
CA GLU A 62 -3.02 -1.98 5.46
C GLU A 62 -3.50 -2.90 4.33
N ASP A 63 -2.69 -3.04 3.27
CA ASP A 63 -2.98 -3.92 2.14
C ASP A 63 -2.84 -5.41 2.55
N GLU A 64 -1.90 -5.75 3.44
CA GLU A 64 -1.74 -7.11 3.95
C GLU A 64 -2.93 -7.55 4.81
N ALA A 65 -3.41 -6.67 5.69
CA ALA A 65 -4.60 -6.94 6.50
C ALA A 65 -5.84 -7.09 5.61
N PHE A 66 -5.95 -6.27 4.57
CA PHE A 66 -7.05 -6.35 3.60
C PHE A 66 -7.03 -7.67 2.81
N GLU A 67 -5.87 -8.12 2.34
CA GLU A 67 -5.75 -9.42 1.66
C GLU A 67 -6.09 -10.59 2.58
N LYS A 68 -5.65 -10.56 3.85
CA LYS A 68 -6.03 -11.58 4.85
C LYS A 68 -7.54 -11.61 5.06
N LEU A 69 -8.17 -10.46 5.22
CA LEU A 69 -9.62 -10.34 5.37
C LEU A 69 -10.36 -10.86 4.14
N GLN A 70 -9.89 -10.55 2.93
CA GLN A 70 -10.50 -11.07 1.70
C GLN A 70 -10.44 -12.59 1.62
N ARG A 71 -9.31 -13.18 2.03
CA ARG A 71 -9.14 -14.63 2.08
C ARG A 71 -10.10 -15.28 3.09
N GLU A 72 -10.18 -14.71 4.28
CA GLU A 72 -11.08 -15.21 5.33
C GLU A 72 -12.55 -15.12 4.91
N ILE A 73 -12.97 -14.01 4.28
CA ILE A 73 -14.32 -13.86 3.73
C ILE A 73 -14.61 -14.94 2.68
N LYS A 74 -13.63 -15.28 1.83
CA LYS A 74 -13.79 -16.31 0.81
C LYS A 74 -13.97 -17.70 1.45
N GLU A 75 -13.11 -18.05 2.39
CA GLU A 75 -13.16 -19.34 3.11
C GLU A 75 -14.51 -19.47 3.87
N LEU A 76 -14.93 -18.44 4.59
CA LEU A 76 -16.22 -18.42 5.30
C LEU A 76 -17.41 -18.54 4.35
N LYS A 77 -17.37 -17.92 3.15
CA LYS A 77 -18.43 -18.07 2.14
C LYS A 77 -18.51 -19.50 1.62
N GLU A 78 -17.38 -20.13 1.36
CA GLU A 78 -17.33 -21.52 0.91
C GLU A 78 -17.89 -22.47 1.97
N GLU A 79 -17.49 -22.32 3.23
CA GLU A 79 -18.03 -23.09 4.35
C GLU A 79 -19.54 -22.88 4.50
N ASN A 80 -20.01 -21.64 4.42
CA ASN A 80 -21.43 -21.32 4.52
C ASN A 80 -22.25 -21.99 3.42
N GLU A 81 -21.74 -22.02 2.18
CA GLU A 81 -22.39 -22.69 1.07
C GLU A 81 -22.43 -24.22 1.24
N ILE A 82 -21.37 -24.83 1.79
CA ILE A 82 -21.37 -26.25 2.13
C ILE A 82 -22.43 -26.55 3.19
N LEU A 83 -22.48 -25.75 4.27
CA LEU A 83 -23.45 -25.92 5.35
C LEU A 83 -24.89 -25.75 4.85
N LYS A 84 -25.16 -24.78 3.99
CA LYS A 84 -26.48 -24.63 3.34
C LYS A 84 -26.87 -25.85 2.52
N LYS A 85 -25.94 -26.37 1.71
CA LYS A 85 -26.18 -27.58 0.90
C LYS A 85 -26.46 -28.79 1.78
N ALA A 86 -25.70 -28.97 2.86
CA ALA A 86 -25.92 -30.02 3.84
C ALA A 86 -27.30 -29.89 4.50
N ALA A 87 -27.64 -28.70 5.00
CA ALA A 87 -28.96 -28.43 5.61
C ALA A 87 -30.11 -28.72 4.64
N ALA A 88 -29.99 -28.31 3.38
CA ALA A 88 -30.97 -28.59 2.34
C ALA A 88 -31.11 -30.10 2.06
N TYR A 89 -30.00 -30.84 2.02
CA TYR A 89 -30.00 -32.29 1.86
C TYR A 89 -30.70 -32.99 3.04
N PHE A 90 -30.36 -32.62 4.28
CA PHE A 90 -30.98 -33.19 5.47
C PHE A 90 -32.48 -32.87 5.56
N ALA A 91 -32.90 -31.64 5.26
CA ALA A 91 -34.31 -31.26 5.25
C ALA A 91 -35.12 -32.04 4.21
N LYS A 92 -34.53 -32.39 3.07
CA LYS A 92 -35.17 -33.20 2.02
C LYS A 92 -35.37 -34.67 2.45
N ASN A 93 -34.51 -35.19 3.32
CA ASN A 93 -34.54 -36.58 3.79
C ASN A 93 -35.35 -36.80 5.08
N GLN A 94 -36.00 -35.77 5.65
CA GLN A 94 -36.91 -35.89 6.79
C GLN A 94 -38.38 -36.14 6.40
N LYS A 95 -38.63 -36.57 5.16
CA LYS A 95 -39.95 -37.00 4.67
C LYS A 95 -40.02 -38.50 4.49
#